data_AF-A0A1G2ZY48-F1
#
_entry.id   AF-A0A1G2ZY48-F1
#
_cell.length_a   1.000
_cell.length_b   1.000
_cell.length_c   1.000
_cell.angle_alpha   90.00
_cell.angle_beta   90.00
_cell.angle_gamma   90.00
#
_symmetry.space_group_name_H-M   'P 1'
#
loop_
_entity.id
_entity.type
_entity.pdbx_description
1 polymer ?
#
loop_
_entity_poly.entity_id
_entity_poly.type
_entity_poly.pdbx_seq_one_letter_code
_entity_poly.pdbx_strand_id
1 'polypeptide(L)'
;MAHCGIRDSERGGVMIVFVVVLTVLAIGLLCGDMIVMARLEYLEKKRAEIEAKTKAQLDKNQALVHIIREAIVPIDKKYGAEDVVPENLPAEEIRKIRDEIRDRYFFIRDNAVKDKTKLLDTLQENIPEAAKILNKERHIIVDEQHKKVMAEEWAKWAKDLEPKITSIQDQTIRELEDAKAKILQKLPEIEATASRLLQDLEGKINKLTELAQTEKDKHKERMDKLEAELTAKDGLKAVIKKAKGVRLFGQTIEHEIVKVHGKVVDTDTLNKIAFIDIGSDKRVVKGMRFLVVKPGPRNTYIPKGVVEVKRLWAERSECEIKVVVDRDEHPIVRDDLLINPLFDTERPLVIAFIGGEKVFSLVRSADEYKRRIMDLGSAPTNVVDARTDFVIVMKDAGAASQTDFSDFKASDSNYRRAVELNVPLITEEDEREIRVRDLLSTDYLGGE
;
A
#
# COMPACT_ATOMS: atom_id res chain seq x y z
N MET A 1 -44.52 -8.29 31.24
CA MET A 1 -43.64 -7.33 30.52
C MET A 1 -42.27 -7.97 30.25
N ALA A 2 -42.20 -9.06 29.49
CA ALA A 2 -40.95 -9.82 29.30
C ALA A 2 -40.73 -10.31 27.85
N HIS A 3 -41.34 -9.67 26.84
CA HIS A 3 -41.30 -10.16 25.45
C HIS A 3 -40.87 -9.15 24.38
N CYS A 4 -40.29 -8.00 24.74
CA CYS A 4 -39.90 -6.98 23.74
C CYS A 4 -38.39 -6.89 23.43
N GLY A 5 -37.53 -7.62 24.12
CA GLY A 5 -36.07 -7.50 23.96
C GLY A 5 -35.40 -8.41 22.92
N ILE A 6 -36.16 -9.23 22.17
CA ILE A 6 -35.56 -10.29 21.31
C ILE A 6 -35.41 -9.85 19.84
N ARG A 7 -36.08 -8.78 19.39
CA ARG A 7 -36.11 -8.43 17.96
C ARG A 7 -34.91 -7.66 17.42
N ASP A 8 -34.12 -7.00 18.27
CA ASP A 8 -32.95 -6.23 17.81
C ASP A 8 -31.67 -7.08 17.74
N SER A 9 -31.58 -8.20 18.46
CA SER A 9 -30.43 -9.11 18.34
C SER A 9 -30.42 -9.91 17.04
N GLU A 10 -31.60 -10.23 16.48
CA GLU A 10 -31.72 -10.98 15.23
C GLU A 10 -31.28 -10.15 14.01
N ARG A 11 -31.51 -8.83 14.01
CA ARG A 11 -31.04 -7.93 12.94
C ARG A 11 -29.53 -7.72 12.97
N GLY A 12 -28.93 -7.64 14.17
CA GLY A 12 -27.48 -7.59 14.33
C GLY A 12 -26.79 -8.85 13.82
N GLY A 13 -27.36 -10.04 14.11
CA GLY A 13 -26.81 -11.32 13.65
C GLY A 13 -26.75 -11.44 12.12
N VAL A 14 -27.80 -11.02 11.40
CA VAL A 14 -27.83 -11.09 9.93
C VAL A 14 -26.81 -10.15 9.29
N MET A 15 -26.64 -8.93 9.81
CA MET A 15 -25.62 -7.99 9.34
C MET A 15 -24.20 -8.53 9.56
N ILE A 16 -23.93 -9.14 10.72
CA ILE A 16 -22.61 -9.72 11.01
C ILE A 16 -22.31 -10.88 10.05
N VAL A 17 -23.26 -11.78 9.81
CA VAL A 17 -23.07 -12.90 8.86
C VAL A 17 -22.82 -12.38 7.45
N PHE A 18 -23.53 -11.35 7.00
CA PHE A 18 -23.35 -10.77 5.67
C PHE A 18 -21.98 -10.11 5.49
N VAL A 19 -21.52 -9.37 6.51
CA VAL A 19 -20.16 -8.77 6.51
C VAL A 19 -19.09 -9.85 6.51
N VAL A 20 -19.26 -10.93 7.29
CA VAL A 20 -18.32 -12.05 7.31
C VAL A 20 -18.25 -12.74 5.94
N VAL A 21 -19.39 -13.01 5.29
CA VAL A 21 -19.40 -13.62 3.94
C VAL A 21 -18.73 -12.71 2.90
N LEU A 22 -19.01 -11.40 2.92
CA LEU A 22 -18.35 -10.45 2.02
C LEU A 22 -16.85 -10.36 2.24
N THR A 23 -16.39 -10.36 3.50
CA THR A 23 -14.95 -10.34 3.80
C THR A 23 -14.26 -11.64 3.36
N VAL A 24 -14.89 -12.81 3.53
CA VAL A 24 -14.34 -14.09 3.05
C VAL A 24 -14.26 -14.12 1.52
N LEU A 25 -15.28 -13.61 0.82
CA LEU A 25 -15.25 -13.49 -0.64
C LEU A 25 -14.17 -12.52 -1.13
N ALA A 26 -14.01 -11.36 -0.46
CA ALA A 26 -12.97 -10.40 -0.79
C ALA A 26 -11.56 -10.97 -0.57
N ILE A 27 -11.35 -11.70 0.53
CA ILE A 27 -10.08 -12.41 0.81
C ILE A 27 -9.85 -13.50 -0.25
N GLY A 28 -10.89 -14.24 -0.64
CA GLY A 28 -10.80 -15.26 -1.68
C GLY A 28 -10.36 -14.69 -3.03
N LEU A 29 -10.91 -13.54 -3.44
CA LEU A 29 -10.51 -12.83 -4.66
C LEU A 29 -9.05 -12.35 -4.59
N LEU A 30 -8.66 -11.72 -3.47
CA LEU A 30 -7.29 -11.25 -3.27
C LEU A 30 -6.27 -12.40 -3.27
N CYS A 31 -6.61 -13.53 -2.65
CA CYS A 31 -5.76 -14.74 -2.68
C CYS A 31 -5.68 -15.34 -4.10
N GLY A 32 -6.79 -15.34 -4.85
CA GLY A 32 -6.82 -15.77 -6.25
C GLY A 32 -5.89 -14.94 -7.12
N ASP A 33 -5.98 -13.61 -7.01
CA ASP A 33 -5.14 -12.67 -7.75
C ASP A 33 -3.64 -12.83 -7.39
N MET A 34 -3.32 -13.03 -6.10
CA MET A 34 -1.94 -13.32 -5.69
C MET A 34 -1.40 -14.62 -6.30
N ILE A 35 -2.21 -15.68 -6.38
CA ILE A 35 -1.78 -16.95 -6.98
C ILE A 35 -1.55 -16.79 -8.49
N VAL A 36 -2.41 -16.04 -9.18
CA VAL A 36 -2.27 -15.76 -10.62
C VAL A 36 -1.01 -14.91 -10.86
N MET A 37 -0.78 -13.87 -10.07
CA MET A 37 0.40 -13.00 -10.19
C MET A 37 1.70 -13.78 -9.92
N ALA A 38 1.74 -14.61 -8.86
CA ALA A 38 2.91 -15.45 -8.57
C ALA A 38 3.19 -16.47 -9.69
N ARG A 39 2.14 -16.99 -10.34
CA ARG A 39 2.28 -17.89 -11.49
C ARG A 39 2.80 -17.16 -12.73
N LEU A 40 2.35 -15.93 -12.96
CA LEU A 40 2.84 -15.06 -14.03
C LEU A 40 4.33 -14.75 -13.85
N GLU A 41 4.75 -14.33 -12.66
CA GLU A 41 6.15 -14.04 -12.36
C GLU A 41 7.05 -15.28 -12.51
N TYR A 42 6.56 -16.45 -12.08
CA TYR A 42 7.26 -17.72 -12.30
C TYR A 42 7.44 -18.04 -13.79
N LEU A 43 6.40 -17.81 -14.60
CA LEU A 43 6.46 -18.05 -16.05
C LEU A 43 7.40 -17.06 -16.75
N GLU A 44 7.41 -15.80 -16.36
CA GLU A 44 8.35 -14.79 -16.88
C GLU A 44 9.80 -15.15 -16.55
N LYS A 45 10.07 -15.57 -15.31
CA LYS A 45 11.40 -16.03 -14.90
C LYS A 45 11.86 -17.25 -15.70
N LYS A 46 10.98 -18.23 -15.92
CA LYS A 46 11.28 -19.39 -16.76
C LYS A 46 11.52 -19.01 -18.22
N ARG A 47 10.74 -18.07 -18.76
CA ARG A 47 10.95 -17.56 -20.12
C ARG A 47 12.32 -16.89 -20.25
N ALA A 48 12.69 -16.02 -19.30
CA ALA A 48 13.99 -15.37 -19.28
C ALA A 48 15.16 -16.39 -19.17
N GLU A 49 15.00 -17.46 -18.38
CA GLU A 49 16.00 -18.52 -18.29
C GLU A 49 16.18 -19.28 -19.63
N ILE A 50 15.09 -19.55 -20.34
CA ILE A 50 15.13 -20.19 -21.67
C ILE A 50 15.77 -19.26 -22.71
N GLU A 51 15.42 -17.97 -22.70
CA GLU A 51 16.02 -16.96 -23.60
C GLU A 51 17.53 -16.78 -23.30
N ALA A 52 17.94 -16.81 -22.03
CA ALA A 52 19.35 -16.76 -21.66
C ALA A 52 20.12 -18.01 -22.12
N LYS A 53 19.54 -19.21 -21.95
CA LYS A 53 20.17 -20.46 -22.41
C LYS A 53 20.31 -20.51 -23.92
N THR A 54 19.27 -20.11 -24.66
CA THR A 54 19.29 -20.07 -26.13
C THR A 54 20.30 -19.05 -26.66
N LYS A 55 20.37 -17.86 -26.05
CA LYS A 55 21.39 -16.86 -26.39
C LYS A 55 22.80 -17.33 -26.10
N ALA A 56 23.04 -17.92 -24.92
CA ALA A 56 24.35 -18.47 -24.57
C ALA A 56 24.78 -19.61 -25.53
N GLN A 57 23.83 -20.42 -25.99
CA GLN A 57 24.10 -21.47 -26.99
C GLN A 57 24.42 -20.86 -28.36
N LEU A 58 23.71 -19.81 -28.76
CA LEU A 58 23.97 -19.08 -30.01
C LEU A 58 25.35 -18.42 -29.98
N ASP A 59 25.72 -17.77 -28.88
CA ASP A 59 27.02 -17.13 -28.71
C ASP A 59 28.16 -18.16 -28.75
N LYS A 60 27.98 -19.34 -28.13
CA LYS A 60 28.93 -20.46 -28.25
C LYS A 60 29.06 -20.96 -29.69
N ASN A 61 27.95 -21.10 -30.40
CA ASN A 61 27.95 -21.53 -31.79
C ASN A 61 28.63 -20.49 -32.70
N GLN A 62 28.39 -19.19 -32.46
CA GLN A 62 29.05 -18.11 -33.18
C GLN A 62 30.55 -18.04 -32.88
N ALA A 63 30.96 -18.26 -31.62
CA ALA A 63 32.36 -18.34 -31.25
C ALA A 63 33.06 -19.53 -31.92
N LEU A 64 32.40 -20.70 -32.00
CA LEU A 64 32.91 -21.85 -32.75
C LEU A 64 33.05 -21.53 -34.24
N VAL A 65 32.06 -20.87 -34.85
CA VAL A 65 32.14 -20.42 -36.24
C VAL A 65 33.29 -19.43 -36.45
N HIS A 66 33.53 -18.51 -35.50
CA HIS A 66 34.65 -17.57 -35.58
C HIS A 66 36.00 -18.28 -35.48
N ILE A 67 36.15 -19.21 -34.52
CA ILE A 67 37.37 -20.03 -34.38
C ILE A 67 37.60 -20.84 -35.65
N ILE A 68 36.56 -21.46 -36.21
CA ILE A 68 36.67 -22.18 -37.49
C ILE A 68 37.06 -21.23 -38.63
N ARG A 69 36.51 -20.02 -38.67
CA ARG A 69 36.80 -19.02 -39.71
C ARG A 69 38.20 -18.39 -39.59
N GLU A 70 38.74 -18.25 -38.38
CA GLU A 70 40.11 -17.80 -38.13
C GLU A 70 41.12 -18.92 -38.35
N ALA A 71 40.74 -20.16 -38.02
CA ALA A 71 41.54 -21.34 -38.29
C ALA A 71 41.63 -21.58 -39.80
N ILE A 72 40.52 -21.43 -40.55
CA ILE A 72 40.55 -21.37 -42.02
C ILE A 72 41.29 -20.08 -42.41
N VAL A 73 42.61 -20.20 -42.54
CA VAL A 73 43.48 -19.18 -43.14
C VAL A 73 42.76 -18.61 -44.37
N PRO A 74 42.67 -17.28 -44.55
CA PRO A 74 42.02 -16.72 -45.71
C PRO A 74 42.73 -17.22 -46.97
N ILE A 75 42.15 -18.23 -47.62
CA ILE A 75 42.52 -18.69 -48.97
C ILE A 75 42.30 -17.53 -49.99
N ASP A 76 41.61 -16.46 -49.57
CA ASP A 76 41.40 -15.25 -50.36
C ASP A 76 42.43 -14.12 -50.16
N LYS A 77 43.49 -14.32 -49.37
CA LYS A 77 44.72 -13.59 -49.71
C LYS A 77 45.24 -14.23 -50.99
N LYS A 78 44.87 -13.63 -52.12
CA LYS A 78 45.69 -13.56 -53.33
C LYS A 78 47.13 -13.17 -52.93
N TYR A 79 47.89 -14.10 -52.38
CA TYR A 79 49.24 -14.27 -52.85
C TYR A 79 49.04 -14.63 -54.31
N GLY A 80 49.48 -13.72 -55.18
CA GLY A 80 49.34 -13.89 -56.61
C GLY A 80 49.74 -15.32 -56.97
N ALA A 81 49.00 -15.90 -57.90
CA ALA A 81 49.41 -17.07 -58.64
C ALA A 81 50.68 -16.78 -59.50
N GLU A 82 51.60 -15.95 -59.01
CA GLU A 82 52.87 -15.54 -59.62
C GLU A 82 54.10 -16.04 -58.85
N ASP A 83 53.95 -16.56 -57.62
CA ASP A 83 55.07 -17.17 -56.87
C ASP A 83 54.92 -18.70 -56.69
N VAL A 84 54.25 -19.36 -57.64
CA VAL A 84 54.61 -20.75 -57.94
C VAL A 84 55.93 -20.65 -58.69
N VAL A 85 57.06 -20.92 -58.03
CA VAL A 85 58.31 -21.20 -58.76
C VAL A 85 57.95 -22.26 -59.80
N PRO A 86 57.94 -21.92 -61.10
CA PRO A 86 57.56 -22.90 -62.09
C PRO A 86 58.61 -24.00 -62.03
N GLU A 87 58.15 -25.24 -61.86
CA GLU A 87 59.00 -26.44 -61.86
C GLU A 87 59.83 -26.59 -63.15
N ASN A 88 59.54 -25.73 -64.15
CA ASN A 88 60.37 -25.47 -65.31
C ASN A 88 60.47 -23.95 -65.55
N LEU A 89 61.41 -23.26 -64.87
CA LEU A 89 61.85 -21.96 -65.38
C LEU A 89 62.38 -22.17 -66.81
N PRO A 90 61.91 -21.41 -67.81
CA PRO A 90 62.43 -21.50 -69.16
C PRO A 90 63.95 -21.27 -69.14
N ALA A 91 64.69 -22.07 -69.92
CA ALA A 91 66.16 -22.07 -69.89
C ALA A 91 66.79 -20.68 -70.09
N GLU A 92 66.05 -19.73 -70.70
CA GLU A 92 66.45 -18.34 -70.84
C GLU A 92 66.44 -17.55 -69.53
N GLU A 93 65.46 -17.75 -68.64
CA GLU A 93 65.44 -17.06 -67.34
C GLU A 93 66.49 -17.63 -66.39
N ILE A 94 66.73 -18.93 -66.44
CA ILE A 94 67.86 -19.57 -65.73
C ILE A 94 69.19 -19.03 -66.28
N ARG A 95 69.30 -18.81 -67.60
CA ARG A 95 70.48 -18.15 -68.20
C ARG A 95 70.61 -16.71 -67.73
N LYS A 96 69.53 -15.94 -67.68
CA LYS A 96 69.54 -14.54 -67.25
C LYS A 96 69.97 -14.39 -65.79
N ILE A 97 69.44 -15.22 -64.89
CA ILE A 97 69.84 -15.26 -63.48
C ILE A 97 71.28 -15.74 -63.35
N ARG A 98 71.70 -16.76 -64.13
CA ARG A 98 73.09 -17.24 -64.14
C ARG A 98 74.06 -16.18 -64.68
N ASP A 99 73.66 -15.39 -65.67
CA ASP A 99 74.47 -14.34 -66.27
C ASP A 99 74.52 -13.12 -65.32
N GLU A 100 73.43 -12.76 -64.63
CA GLU A 100 73.46 -11.74 -63.57
C GLU A 100 74.31 -12.14 -62.36
N ILE A 101 74.30 -13.42 -61.97
CA ILE A 101 75.20 -13.94 -60.94
C ILE A 101 76.63 -13.95 -61.48
N ARG A 102 76.85 -14.40 -62.73
CA ARG A 102 78.18 -14.37 -63.36
C ARG A 102 78.74 -12.95 -63.37
N ASP A 103 77.94 -11.95 -63.75
CA ASP A 103 78.36 -10.55 -63.84
C ASP A 103 78.60 -9.93 -62.46
N ARG A 104 77.79 -10.30 -61.44
CA ARG A 104 78.05 -9.92 -60.04
C ARG A 104 79.36 -10.51 -59.49
N TYR A 105 79.69 -11.74 -59.85
CA TYR A 105 80.95 -12.39 -59.44
C TYR A 105 82.13 -12.10 -60.40
N PHE A 106 81.90 -11.58 -61.60
CA PHE A 106 82.95 -11.21 -62.56
C PHE A 106 83.74 -9.98 -62.09
N PHE A 107 83.08 -9.07 -61.35
CA PHE A 107 83.75 -7.92 -60.71
C PHE A 107 84.82 -8.33 -59.70
N ILE A 108 84.74 -9.54 -59.13
CA ILE A 108 85.75 -10.10 -58.23
C ILE A 108 86.95 -10.65 -59.03
N ARG A 109 86.79 -10.97 -60.32
CA ARG A 109 87.85 -11.58 -61.14
C ARG A 109 88.80 -10.57 -61.78
N ASP A 110 88.31 -9.42 -62.24
CA ASP A 110 89.15 -8.46 -63.00
C ASP A 110 89.82 -7.37 -62.15
N ASN A 111 89.32 -7.06 -60.95
CA ASN A 111 89.99 -6.12 -60.04
C ASN A 111 90.90 -6.78 -59.00
N ALA A 112 91.00 -8.11 -59.00
CA ALA A 112 91.75 -8.86 -58.00
C ALA A 112 92.97 -9.61 -58.56
N VAL A 113 93.55 -9.13 -59.66
CA VAL A 113 94.87 -9.62 -60.15
C VAL A 113 95.92 -8.53 -59.99
N LYS A 114 96.38 -8.37 -58.73
CA LYS A 114 97.74 -7.90 -58.40
C LYS A 114 98.16 -8.24 -56.97
N ASP A 115 97.25 -8.72 -56.11
CA ASP A 115 97.57 -9.05 -54.72
C ASP A 115 96.83 -10.31 -54.24
N LYS A 116 97.55 -11.44 -54.16
CA LYS A 116 96.98 -12.79 -53.97
C LYS A 116 96.43 -13.03 -52.54
N THR A 117 96.88 -12.24 -51.58
CA THR A 117 96.43 -12.25 -50.17
C THR A 117 95.09 -11.55 -49.99
N LYS A 118 94.87 -10.40 -50.63
CA LYS A 118 93.58 -9.68 -50.55
C LYS A 118 92.41 -10.44 -51.14
N LEU A 119 92.65 -11.29 -52.15
CA LEU A 119 91.63 -12.14 -52.77
C LEU A 119 91.20 -13.29 -51.84
N LEU A 120 92.14 -13.83 -51.05
CA LEU A 120 91.84 -14.80 -50.00
C LEU A 120 91.05 -14.16 -48.85
N ASP A 121 91.41 -12.94 -48.44
CA ASP A 121 90.70 -12.19 -47.38
C ASP A 121 89.27 -11.82 -47.80
N THR A 122 89.06 -11.33 -49.04
CA THR A 122 87.71 -11.02 -49.55
C THR A 122 86.87 -12.26 -49.78
N LEU A 123 87.46 -13.40 -50.16
CA LEU A 123 86.73 -14.68 -50.18
C LEU A 123 86.39 -15.15 -48.77
N GLN A 124 87.29 -15.00 -47.80
CA GLN A 124 87.04 -15.35 -46.39
C GLN A 124 85.96 -14.48 -45.74
N GLU A 125 85.85 -13.19 -46.09
CA GLU A 125 84.81 -12.29 -45.58
C GLU A 125 83.43 -12.52 -46.22
N ASN A 126 83.39 -12.87 -47.51
CA ASN A 126 82.12 -13.05 -48.24
C ASN A 126 81.50 -14.45 -48.08
N ILE A 127 82.28 -15.48 -47.71
CA ILE A 127 81.76 -16.83 -47.46
C ILE A 127 80.74 -16.87 -46.31
N PRO A 128 80.98 -16.23 -45.13
CA PRO A 128 79.99 -16.13 -44.06
C PRO A 128 78.69 -15.43 -44.47
N GLU A 129 78.76 -14.41 -45.32
CA GLU A 129 77.58 -13.66 -45.77
C GLU A 129 76.75 -14.46 -46.78
N ALA A 130 77.42 -15.11 -47.75
CA ALA A 130 76.77 -16.06 -48.65
C ALA A 130 76.12 -17.22 -47.88
N ALA A 131 76.79 -17.76 -46.84
CA ALA A 131 76.24 -18.80 -45.99
C ALA A 131 75.02 -18.33 -45.17
N LYS A 132 74.98 -17.06 -44.73
CA LYS A 132 73.80 -16.46 -44.07
C LYS A 132 72.61 -16.35 -45.02
N ILE A 133 72.82 -15.90 -46.26
CA ILE A 133 71.76 -15.81 -47.28
C ILE A 133 71.21 -17.21 -47.59
N LEU A 134 72.10 -18.18 -47.80
CA LEU A 134 71.72 -19.56 -48.13
C LEU A 134 70.97 -20.23 -46.97
N ASN A 135 71.36 -19.97 -45.71
CA ASN A 135 70.60 -20.41 -44.54
C ASN A 135 69.23 -19.72 -44.44
N LYS A 136 69.12 -18.44 -44.76
CA LYS A 136 67.84 -17.71 -44.78
C LYS A 136 66.90 -18.27 -45.84
N GLU A 137 67.39 -18.52 -47.06
CA GLU A 137 66.61 -19.14 -48.13
C GLU A 137 66.19 -20.57 -47.77
N ARG A 138 67.09 -21.35 -47.16
CA ARG A 138 66.77 -22.68 -46.64
C ARG A 138 65.65 -22.64 -45.60
N HIS A 139 65.67 -21.67 -44.67
CA HIS A 139 64.59 -21.49 -43.69
C HIS A 139 63.25 -21.17 -44.37
N ILE A 140 63.24 -20.28 -45.36
CA ILE A 140 62.01 -19.94 -46.11
C ILE A 140 61.44 -21.17 -46.83
N ILE A 141 62.30 -21.99 -47.46
CA ILE A 141 61.87 -23.21 -48.14
C ILE A 141 61.29 -24.23 -47.14
N VAL A 142 61.92 -24.41 -45.98
CA VAL A 142 61.43 -25.32 -44.94
C VAL A 142 60.09 -24.82 -44.37
N ASP A 143 59.93 -23.51 -44.16
CA ASP A 143 58.69 -22.92 -43.69
C ASP A 143 57.56 -23.09 -44.72
N GLU A 144 57.83 -22.89 -46.01
CA GLU A 144 56.84 -23.12 -47.07
C GLU A 144 56.46 -24.59 -47.21
N GLN A 145 57.41 -25.52 -47.07
CA GLN A 145 57.11 -26.95 -47.01
C GLN A 145 56.25 -27.29 -45.80
N HIS A 146 56.55 -26.73 -44.63
CA HIS A 146 55.75 -26.92 -43.43
C HIS A 146 54.33 -26.38 -43.60
N LYS A 147 54.16 -25.19 -44.18
CA LYS A 147 52.84 -24.62 -44.50
C LYS A 147 52.05 -25.50 -45.47
N LYS A 148 52.68 -26.09 -46.50
CA LYS A 148 52.01 -27.02 -47.42
C LYS A 148 51.53 -28.29 -46.71
N VAL A 149 52.39 -28.89 -45.88
CA VAL A 149 52.02 -30.08 -45.07
C VAL A 149 50.86 -29.75 -44.15
N MET A 150 50.91 -28.61 -43.47
CA MET A 150 49.80 -28.15 -42.62
C MET A 150 48.53 -27.92 -43.44
N ALA A 151 48.59 -27.26 -44.59
CA ALA A 151 47.43 -27.05 -45.46
C ALA A 151 46.79 -28.37 -45.91
N GLU A 152 47.59 -29.39 -46.23
CA GLU A 152 47.10 -30.73 -46.59
C GLU A 152 46.45 -31.45 -45.40
N GLU A 153 47.05 -31.38 -44.20
CA GLU A 153 46.48 -31.93 -42.98
C GLU A 153 45.16 -31.26 -42.62
N TRP A 154 45.08 -29.94 -42.77
CA TRP A 154 43.88 -29.15 -42.55
C TRP A 154 42.79 -29.44 -43.56
N ALA A 155 43.14 -29.66 -44.84
CA ALA A 155 42.19 -30.08 -45.87
C ALA A 155 41.62 -31.48 -45.57
N LYS A 156 42.45 -32.41 -45.07
CA LYS A 156 41.99 -33.73 -44.61
C LYS A 156 41.04 -33.60 -43.41
N TRP A 157 41.40 -32.79 -42.41
CA TRP A 157 40.55 -32.53 -41.25
C TRP A 157 39.21 -31.89 -41.64
N ALA A 158 39.21 -30.91 -42.55
CA ALA A 158 37.98 -30.30 -43.05
C ALA A 158 37.07 -31.34 -43.71
N LYS A 159 37.64 -32.21 -44.55
CA LYS A 159 36.93 -33.29 -45.22
C LYS A 159 36.36 -34.33 -44.25
N ASP A 160 37.05 -34.61 -43.15
CA ASP A 160 36.59 -35.54 -42.11
C ASP A 160 35.56 -34.92 -41.15
N LEU A 161 35.58 -33.59 -40.97
CA LEU A 161 34.66 -32.86 -40.10
C LEU A 161 33.35 -32.49 -40.79
N GLU A 162 33.36 -32.19 -42.09
CA GLU A 162 32.18 -31.86 -42.88
C GLU A 162 31.03 -32.88 -42.74
N PRO A 163 31.24 -34.21 -42.84
CA PRO A 163 30.16 -35.17 -42.64
C PRO A 163 29.69 -35.24 -41.18
N LYS A 164 30.55 -34.97 -40.20
CA LYS A 164 30.18 -34.94 -38.77
C LYS A 164 29.30 -33.73 -38.46
N ILE A 165 29.66 -32.56 -38.99
CA ILE A 165 28.88 -31.33 -38.85
C ILE A 165 27.50 -31.53 -39.49
N THR A 166 27.45 -32.08 -40.71
CA THR A 166 26.19 -32.36 -41.41
C THR A 166 25.33 -33.36 -40.64
N SER A 167 25.93 -34.43 -40.11
CA SER A 167 25.22 -35.43 -39.28
C SER A 167 24.63 -34.82 -38.00
N ILE A 168 25.39 -33.95 -37.30
CA ILE A 168 24.90 -33.25 -36.10
C ILE A 168 23.76 -32.29 -36.46
N GLN A 169 23.87 -31.57 -37.58
CA GLN A 169 22.81 -30.68 -38.06
C GLN A 169 21.53 -31.47 -38.38
N ASP A 170 21.65 -32.58 -39.10
CA ASP A 170 20.51 -33.45 -39.43
C ASP A 170 19.85 -34.04 -38.19
N GLN A 171 20.64 -34.47 -37.19
CA GLN A 171 20.13 -34.93 -35.90
C GLN A 171 19.35 -33.82 -35.18
N THR A 172 19.93 -32.63 -35.12
CA THR A 172 19.30 -31.47 -34.47
C THR A 172 17.99 -31.07 -35.17
N ILE A 173 17.97 -31.08 -36.50
CA ILE A 173 16.77 -30.79 -37.30
C ILE A 173 15.68 -31.82 -36.98
N ARG A 174 16.02 -33.11 -36.94
CA ARG A 174 15.05 -34.18 -36.60
C ARG A 174 14.50 -34.05 -35.19
N GLU A 175 15.34 -33.73 -34.20
CA GLU A 175 14.90 -33.49 -32.82
C GLU A 175 13.96 -32.30 -32.72
N LEU A 176 14.23 -31.21 -33.46
CA LEU A 176 13.36 -30.03 -33.52
C LEU A 176 12.03 -30.34 -34.22
N GLU A 177 12.05 -31.11 -35.31
CA GLU A 177 10.83 -31.54 -36.01
C GLU A 177 9.96 -32.46 -35.14
N ASP A 178 10.56 -33.40 -34.42
CA ASP A 178 9.85 -34.28 -33.47
C ASP A 178 9.27 -33.49 -32.29
N ALA A 179 10.04 -32.54 -31.73
CA ALA A 179 9.54 -31.65 -30.69
C ALA A 179 8.38 -30.78 -31.17
N LYS A 180 8.47 -30.23 -32.40
CA LYS A 180 7.40 -29.46 -33.03
C LYS A 180 6.15 -30.32 -33.23
N ALA A 181 6.30 -31.56 -33.71
CA ALA A 181 5.19 -32.50 -33.89
C ALA A 181 4.50 -32.82 -32.55
N LYS A 182 5.26 -33.08 -31.49
CA LYS A 182 4.73 -33.31 -30.13
C LYS A 182 3.97 -32.11 -29.58
N ILE A 183 4.44 -30.90 -29.83
CA ILE A 183 3.73 -29.67 -29.42
C ILE A 183 2.42 -29.52 -30.20
N LEU A 184 2.46 -29.69 -31.52
CA LEU A 184 1.26 -29.61 -32.37
C LEU A 184 0.22 -30.68 -32.02
N GLN A 185 0.65 -31.87 -31.58
CA GLN A 185 -0.25 -32.92 -31.12
C GLN A 185 -0.92 -32.59 -29.78
N LYS A 186 -0.20 -31.93 -28.85
CA LYS A 186 -0.73 -31.55 -27.53
C LYS A 186 -1.59 -30.29 -27.55
N LEU A 187 -1.41 -29.43 -28.54
CA LEU A 187 -2.18 -28.19 -28.69
C LEU A 187 -3.71 -28.42 -28.68
N PRO A 188 -4.28 -29.32 -29.50
CA PRO A 188 -5.72 -29.58 -29.49
C PRO A 188 -6.23 -30.19 -28.19
N GLU A 189 -5.42 -30.99 -27.49
CA GLU A 189 -5.79 -31.52 -26.16
C GLU A 189 -5.90 -30.39 -25.12
N ILE A 190 -4.96 -29.44 -25.16
CA ILE A 190 -4.98 -28.24 -24.30
C ILE A 190 -6.18 -27.34 -24.65
N GLU A 191 -6.46 -27.13 -25.93
CA GLU A 191 -7.61 -26.33 -26.36
C GLU A 191 -8.94 -26.99 -25.99
N ALA A 192 -9.04 -28.31 -26.13
CA ALA A 192 -10.23 -29.06 -25.74
C ALA A 192 -10.45 -29.04 -24.22
N THR A 193 -9.39 -29.15 -23.42
CA THR A 193 -9.48 -29.06 -21.96
C THR A 193 -9.83 -27.65 -21.50
N ALA A 194 -9.23 -26.61 -22.10
CA ALA A 194 -9.58 -25.23 -21.83
C ALA A 194 -11.05 -24.93 -22.17
N SER A 195 -11.53 -25.40 -23.33
CA SER A 195 -12.92 -25.21 -23.76
C SER A 195 -13.92 -25.89 -22.80
N ARG A 196 -13.60 -27.11 -22.32
CA ARG A 196 -14.42 -27.79 -21.31
C ARG A 196 -14.46 -27.05 -19.97
N LEU A 197 -13.33 -26.51 -19.53
CA LEU A 197 -13.26 -25.73 -18.30
C LEU A 197 -14.06 -24.44 -18.41
N LEU A 198 -13.98 -23.73 -19.55
CA LEU A 198 -14.78 -22.54 -19.80
C LEU A 198 -16.29 -22.86 -19.77
N GLN A 199 -16.70 -23.95 -20.42
CA GLN A 199 -18.11 -24.37 -20.42
C GLN A 199 -18.62 -24.76 -19.02
N ASP A 200 -17.80 -25.44 -18.21
CA ASP A 200 -18.14 -25.76 -16.81
C ASP A 200 -18.23 -24.50 -15.93
N LEU A 201 -17.31 -23.55 -16.12
CA LEU A 201 -17.33 -22.26 -15.42
C LEU A 201 -18.55 -21.42 -15.79
N GLU A 202 -18.91 -21.34 -17.07
CA GLU A 202 -20.14 -20.68 -17.53
C GLU A 202 -21.39 -21.36 -16.93
N GLY A 203 -21.42 -22.69 -16.89
CA GLY A 203 -22.50 -23.44 -16.24
C GLY A 203 -22.63 -23.13 -14.74
N LYS A 204 -21.51 -22.99 -14.03
CA LYS A 204 -21.49 -22.59 -12.61
C LYS A 204 -21.91 -21.14 -12.41
N ILE A 205 -21.48 -20.22 -13.26
CA ILE A 205 -21.88 -18.81 -13.22
C ILE A 205 -23.40 -18.72 -13.38
N ASN A 206 -23.98 -19.40 -14.39
CA ASN A 206 -25.42 -19.39 -14.62
C ASN A 206 -26.21 -19.92 -13.41
N LYS A 207 -25.76 -21.02 -12.80
CA LYS A 207 -26.38 -21.55 -11.56
C LYS A 207 -26.30 -20.57 -10.39
N LEU A 208 -25.15 -19.93 -10.19
CA LEU A 208 -24.98 -18.93 -9.12
C LEU A 208 -25.84 -17.69 -9.36
N THR A 209 -25.98 -17.24 -10.61
CA THR A 209 -26.85 -16.11 -10.95
C THR A 209 -28.32 -16.44 -10.72
N GLU A 210 -28.76 -17.66 -11.02
CA GLU A 210 -30.13 -18.12 -10.75
C GLU A 210 -30.40 -18.19 -9.23
N LEU A 211 -29.47 -18.74 -8.46
CA LEU A 211 -29.58 -18.77 -7.00
C LEU A 211 -29.61 -17.35 -6.40
N ALA A 212 -28.75 -16.45 -6.86
CA ALA A 212 -28.74 -15.06 -6.41
C ALA A 212 -30.06 -14.34 -6.73
N GLN A 213 -30.65 -14.60 -7.90
CA GLN A 213 -31.92 -14.02 -8.29
C GLN A 213 -33.08 -14.56 -7.42
N THR A 214 -33.11 -15.88 -7.18
CA THR A 214 -34.14 -16.47 -6.30
C THR A 214 -34.06 -15.97 -4.85
N GLU A 215 -32.86 -15.80 -4.30
CA GLU A 215 -32.69 -15.22 -2.95
C GLU A 215 -33.08 -13.73 -2.92
N LYS A 216 -32.74 -12.96 -3.97
CA LYS A 216 -33.17 -11.57 -4.11
C LYS A 216 -34.69 -11.45 -4.12
N ASP A 217 -35.38 -12.32 -4.85
CA ASP A 217 -36.83 -12.32 -4.92
C ASP A 217 -37.47 -12.71 -3.57
N LYS A 218 -36.92 -13.70 -2.86
CA LYS A 218 -37.33 -14.03 -1.48
C LYS A 218 -37.10 -12.88 -0.50
N HIS A 219 -35.97 -12.18 -0.61
CA HIS A 219 -35.67 -11.03 0.24
C HIS A 219 -36.62 -9.87 -0.03
N LYS A 220 -36.94 -9.62 -1.30
CA LYS A 220 -37.94 -8.62 -1.68
C LYS A 220 -39.31 -8.95 -1.09
N GLU A 221 -39.76 -10.20 -1.20
CA GLU A 221 -41.03 -10.64 -0.61
C GLU A 221 -41.05 -10.47 0.93
N ARG A 222 -39.93 -10.72 1.61
CA ARG A 222 -39.80 -10.48 3.06
C ARG A 222 -39.84 -8.98 3.41
N MET A 223 -39.20 -8.14 2.59
CA MET A 223 -39.21 -6.70 2.77
C MET A 223 -40.62 -6.13 2.59
N ASP A 224 -41.33 -6.55 1.55
CA ASP A 224 -42.71 -6.14 1.29
C ASP A 224 -43.64 -6.55 2.46
N LYS A 225 -43.46 -7.75 3.02
CA LYS A 225 -44.18 -8.22 4.21
C LYS A 225 -43.87 -7.37 5.46
N LEU A 226 -42.60 -7.05 5.71
CA LEU A 226 -42.19 -6.21 6.84
C LEU A 226 -42.69 -4.77 6.73
N GLU A 227 -42.71 -4.23 5.51
CA GLU A 227 -43.25 -2.90 5.23
C GLU A 227 -44.76 -2.86 5.46
N ALA A 228 -45.49 -3.90 5.04
CA ALA A 228 -46.91 -4.07 5.36
C ALA A 228 -47.16 -4.16 6.88
N GLU A 229 -46.29 -4.85 7.63
CA GLU A 229 -46.39 -4.90 9.10
C GLU A 229 -46.08 -3.55 9.77
N LEU A 230 -45.10 -2.80 9.27
CA LEU A 230 -44.74 -1.48 9.79
C LEU A 230 -45.86 -0.47 9.57
N THR A 231 -46.41 -0.43 8.36
CA THR A 231 -47.56 0.44 8.03
C THR A 231 -48.79 0.10 8.88
N ALA A 232 -49.05 -1.19 9.13
CA ALA A 232 -50.11 -1.62 10.05
C ALA A 232 -49.85 -1.14 11.50
N LYS A 233 -48.60 -1.25 11.99
CA LYS A 233 -48.21 -0.76 13.32
C LYS A 233 -48.31 0.76 13.46
N ASP A 234 -47.90 1.51 12.44
CA ASP A 234 -47.96 2.96 12.46
C ASP A 234 -49.41 3.46 12.38
N GLY A 235 -50.28 2.76 11.63
CA GLY A 235 -51.73 2.95 11.69
C GLY A 235 -52.27 2.76 13.12
N LEU A 236 -51.84 1.70 13.81
CA LEU A 236 -52.21 1.45 15.20
C LEU A 236 -51.70 2.55 16.15
N LYS A 237 -50.45 2.99 15.99
CA LYS A 237 -49.88 4.11 16.77
C LYS A 237 -50.64 5.40 16.55
N ALA A 238 -51.07 5.70 15.31
CA ALA A 238 -51.87 6.88 15.00
C ALA A 238 -53.25 6.83 15.69
N VAL A 239 -53.89 5.66 15.73
CA VAL A 239 -55.14 5.43 16.48
C VAL A 239 -54.92 5.63 17.98
N ILE A 240 -53.83 5.10 18.55
CA ILE A 240 -53.47 5.30 19.97
C ILE A 240 -53.18 6.77 20.28
N LYS A 241 -52.49 7.48 19.38
CA LYS A 241 -52.18 8.92 19.50
C LYS A 241 -53.45 9.77 19.52
N LYS A 242 -54.43 9.45 18.67
CA LYS A 242 -55.75 10.12 18.69
C LYS A 242 -56.56 9.77 19.94
N ALA A 243 -56.50 8.53 20.41
CA ALA A 243 -57.28 8.07 21.56
C ALA A 243 -56.77 8.61 22.91
N LYS A 244 -55.48 8.95 23.04
CA LYS A 244 -54.91 9.34 24.34
C LYS A 244 -54.60 10.82 24.51
N GLY A 245 -54.50 11.66 23.48
CA GLY A 245 -54.16 13.09 23.65
C GLY A 245 -52.82 13.35 24.40
N VAL A 246 -52.02 12.30 24.60
CA VAL A 246 -50.78 12.30 25.35
C VAL A 246 -49.64 12.40 24.35
N ARG A 247 -48.81 13.44 24.48
CA ARG A 247 -47.51 13.54 23.82
C ARG A 247 -46.77 12.22 24.08
N LEU A 248 -46.40 11.51 23.02
CA LEU A 248 -45.73 10.22 23.11
C LEU A 248 -44.42 10.38 23.88
N PHE A 249 -44.41 9.82 25.11
CA PHE A 249 -43.28 9.62 26.01
C PHE A 249 -42.26 8.63 25.42
N GLY A 250 -41.68 8.94 24.26
CA GLY A 250 -40.81 7.99 23.57
C GLY A 250 -39.91 8.59 22.51
N GLN A 251 -39.78 9.91 22.43
CA GLN A 251 -38.52 10.46 21.95
C GLN A 251 -37.58 10.33 23.14
N THR A 252 -36.86 9.20 23.18
CA THR A 252 -35.62 9.13 23.95
C THR A 252 -34.86 10.38 23.55
N ILE A 253 -34.66 11.31 24.48
CA ILE A 253 -33.79 12.44 24.22
C ILE A 253 -32.41 11.80 24.18
N GLU A 254 -32.02 11.34 22.99
CA GLU A 254 -30.65 10.97 22.67
C GLU A 254 -29.88 12.28 22.81
N HIS A 255 -29.47 12.57 24.04
CA HIS A 255 -28.51 13.59 24.32
C HIS A 255 -27.22 13.06 23.71
N GLU A 256 -26.99 13.39 22.44
CA GLU A 256 -25.68 13.29 21.86
C GLU A 256 -24.79 14.18 22.73
N ILE A 257 -24.08 13.56 23.70
CA ILE A 257 -23.31 14.22 24.76
C ILE A 257 -22.31 15.24 24.18
N VAL A 258 -22.07 15.15 22.87
CA VAL A 258 -21.03 15.86 22.13
C VAL A 258 -21.64 16.64 20.97
N LYS A 259 -22.60 17.53 21.26
CA LYS A 259 -23.13 18.52 20.31
C LYS A 259 -22.09 19.63 20.11
N VAL A 260 -21.80 19.96 18.85
CA VAL A 260 -20.96 21.11 18.49
C VAL A 260 -21.81 22.37 18.48
N HIS A 261 -21.40 23.40 19.25
CA HIS A 261 -22.19 24.63 19.37
C HIS A 261 -21.65 25.78 18.53
N GLY A 262 -20.37 25.76 18.20
CA GLY A 262 -19.69 26.81 17.45
C GLY A 262 -18.24 26.46 17.17
N LYS A 263 -17.46 27.45 16.77
CA LYS A 263 -16.05 27.33 16.45
C LYS A 263 -15.25 28.57 16.84
N VAL A 264 -13.95 28.37 16.92
CA VAL A 264 -12.97 29.42 17.15
C VAL A 264 -12.75 30.20 15.84
N VAL A 265 -13.00 31.50 15.86
CA VAL A 265 -12.85 32.41 14.71
C VAL A 265 -11.42 32.91 14.59
N ASP A 266 -10.81 33.25 15.71
CA ASP A 266 -9.46 33.80 15.76
C ASP A 266 -8.82 33.54 17.13
N THR A 267 -7.49 33.45 17.17
CA THR A 267 -6.76 33.13 18.41
C THR A 267 -5.49 33.96 18.54
N ASP A 268 -5.31 34.52 19.73
CA ASP A 268 -4.06 35.14 20.17
C ASP A 268 -3.54 34.34 21.37
N THR A 269 -2.73 33.33 21.07
CA THR A 269 -2.18 32.41 22.06
C THR A 269 -1.13 33.08 22.96
N LEU A 270 -0.54 34.20 22.53
CA LEU A 270 0.42 34.98 23.34
C LEU A 270 -0.32 35.73 24.45
N ASN A 271 -1.43 36.39 24.11
CA ASN A 271 -2.25 37.12 25.06
C ASN A 271 -3.32 36.25 25.76
N LYS A 272 -3.38 34.95 25.43
CA LYS A 272 -4.39 33.99 25.93
C LYS A 272 -5.82 34.44 25.62
N ILE A 273 -6.05 34.97 24.42
CA ILE A 273 -7.37 35.42 23.96
C ILE A 273 -7.81 34.54 22.77
N ALA A 274 -9.09 34.20 22.73
CA ALA A 274 -9.72 33.54 21.58
C ALA A 274 -11.06 34.22 21.28
N PHE A 275 -11.40 34.32 20.00
CA PHE A 275 -12.71 34.78 19.54
C PHE A 275 -13.53 33.60 19.04
N ILE A 276 -14.80 33.52 19.44
CA ILE A 276 -15.71 32.43 19.06
C ILE A 276 -16.96 32.95 18.33
N ASP A 277 -17.54 32.15 17.42
CA ASP A 277 -18.69 32.52 16.57
C ASP A 277 -20.08 32.27 17.20
N ILE A 278 -20.11 32.31 18.54
CA ILE A 278 -21.32 32.22 19.33
C ILE A 278 -21.36 33.40 20.30
N GLY A 279 -22.52 34.06 20.38
CA GLY A 279 -22.72 35.28 21.17
C GLY A 279 -23.99 35.23 22.01
N SER A 280 -24.46 36.42 22.40
CA SER A 280 -25.67 36.57 23.23
C SER A 280 -26.94 36.12 22.51
N ASP A 281 -26.95 36.18 21.17
CA ASP A 281 -28.07 35.70 20.33
C ASP A 281 -28.38 34.22 20.56
N LYS A 282 -27.34 33.43 20.79
CA LYS A 282 -27.37 31.99 21.09
C LYS A 282 -27.32 31.71 22.59
N ARG A 283 -27.61 32.72 23.43
CA ARG A 283 -27.69 32.60 24.91
C ARG A 283 -26.36 32.30 25.60
N VAL A 284 -25.22 32.64 24.98
CA VAL A 284 -23.93 32.60 25.67
C VAL A 284 -23.91 33.68 26.76
N VAL A 285 -23.33 33.35 27.92
CA VAL A 285 -23.22 34.26 29.07
C VAL A 285 -21.76 34.42 29.49
N LYS A 286 -21.44 35.56 30.13
CA LYS A 286 -20.10 35.82 30.66
C LYS A 286 -19.75 34.79 31.74
N GLY A 287 -18.54 34.24 31.69
CA GLY A 287 -18.07 33.18 32.59
C GLY A 287 -18.39 31.77 32.10
N MET A 288 -19.20 31.60 31.05
CA MET A 288 -19.44 30.31 30.43
C MET A 288 -18.14 29.75 29.84
N ARG A 289 -17.91 28.45 30.02
CA ARG A 289 -16.73 27.75 29.55
C ARG A 289 -17.07 26.82 28.39
N PHE A 290 -16.18 26.73 27.42
CA PHE A 290 -16.29 25.80 26.30
C PHE A 290 -15.02 24.96 26.20
N LEU A 291 -15.20 23.66 25.98
CA LEU A 291 -14.13 22.77 25.58
C LEU A 291 -13.84 22.98 24.10
N VAL A 292 -12.60 23.34 23.80
CA VAL A 292 -12.10 23.46 22.43
C VAL A 292 -11.57 22.11 22.00
N VAL A 293 -12.08 21.61 20.88
CA VAL A 293 -11.73 20.28 20.36
C VAL A 293 -11.41 20.34 18.87
N LYS A 294 -10.59 19.39 18.43
CA LYS A 294 -10.35 19.13 17.01
C LYS A 294 -11.10 17.87 16.58
N PRO A 295 -11.76 17.85 15.41
CA PRO A 295 -12.35 16.63 14.88
C PRO A 295 -11.24 15.60 14.60
N GLY A 296 -11.37 14.44 15.22
CA GLY A 296 -10.52 13.26 15.05
C GLY A 296 -11.12 12.23 14.10
N PRO A 297 -10.41 11.12 13.82
CA PRO A 297 -10.95 10.03 13.02
C PRO A 297 -12.17 9.38 13.71
N ARG A 298 -13.12 8.87 12.91
CA ARG A 298 -14.31 8.14 13.40
C ARG A 298 -15.23 8.93 14.33
N ASN A 299 -15.46 10.21 14.05
CA ASN A 299 -16.35 11.08 14.87
C ASN A 299 -15.90 11.18 16.34
N THR A 300 -14.59 11.05 16.58
CA THR A 300 -14.00 11.31 17.90
C THR A 300 -13.53 12.77 17.96
N TYR A 301 -13.39 13.31 19.16
CA TYR A 301 -12.92 14.67 19.37
C TYR A 301 -11.63 14.64 20.19
N ILE A 302 -10.60 15.34 19.70
CA ILE A 302 -9.32 15.47 20.38
C ILE A 302 -9.37 16.78 21.19
N PRO A 303 -9.35 16.72 22.54
CA PRO A 303 -9.43 17.91 23.37
C PRO A 303 -8.14 18.73 23.25
N LYS A 304 -8.29 20.05 23.05
CA LYS A 304 -7.17 21.00 22.93
C LYS A 304 -7.05 21.94 24.10
N GLY A 305 -8.17 22.32 24.72
CA GLY A 305 -8.15 23.24 25.85
C GLY A 305 -9.53 23.76 26.24
N VAL A 306 -9.56 24.69 27.19
CA VAL A 306 -10.79 25.29 27.72
C VAL A 306 -10.70 26.81 27.60
N VAL A 307 -11.76 27.41 27.07
CA VAL A 307 -11.91 28.86 26.93
C VAL A 307 -13.07 29.36 27.79
N GLU A 308 -12.92 30.53 28.41
CA GLU A 308 -13.93 31.15 29.26
C GLU A 308 -14.36 32.51 28.68
N VAL A 309 -15.67 32.71 28.49
CA VAL A 309 -16.23 33.94 27.90
C VAL A 309 -16.01 35.14 28.83
N LYS A 310 -15.31 36.17 28.36
CA LYS A 310 -15.05 37.42 29.11
C LYS A 310 -15.86 38.61 28.64
N ARG A 311 -15.99 38.78 27.32
CA ARG A 311 -16.83 39.81 26.70
C ARG A 311 -17.75 39.18 25.68
N LEU A 312 -18.97 39.71 25.64
CA LEU A 312 -20.08 39.14 24.89
C LEU A 312 -20.58 40.17 23.88
N TRP A 313 -20.71 39.78 22.62
CA TRP A 313 -21.43 40.53 21.59
C TRP A 313 -22.62 39.71 21.08
N ALA A 314 -23.40 40.29 20.17
CA ALA A 314 -24.57 39.64 19.59
C ALA A 314 -24.22 38.28 18.96
N GLU A 315 -23.30 38.24 18.01
CA GLU A 315 -22.99 37.06 17.19
C GLU A 315 -21.66 36.37 17.56
N ARG A 316 -20.83 37.01 18.40
CA ARG A 316 -19.48 36.55 18.74
C ARG A 316 -19.13 36.83 20.20
N SER A 317 -18.10 36.16 20.71
CA SER A 317 -17.60 36.39 22.08
C SER A 317 -16.07 36.42 22.12
N GLU A 318 -15.52 37.22 23.03
CA GLU A 318 -14.08 37.23 23.39
C GLU A 318 -13.91 36.38 24.64
N CYS A 319 -13.06 35.38 24.52
CA CYS A 319 -12.80 34.38 25.54
C CYS A 319 -11.34 34.45 25.99
N GLU A 320 -11.11 34.19 27.27
CA GLU A 320 -9.79 33.93 27.83
C GLU A 320 -9.46 32.44 27.71
N ILE A 321 -8.29 32.10 27.18
CA ILE A 321 -7.78 30.72 27.13
C ILE A 321 -7.30 30.35 28.53
N LYS A 322 -8.05 29.49 29.23
CA LYS A 322 -7.74 29.07 30.60
C LYS A 322 -6.72 27.93 30.64
N VAL A 323 -6.96 26.90 29.85
CA VAL A 323 -6.15 25.68 29.82
C VAL A 323 -5.88 25.33 28.36
N VAL A 324 -4.64 24.96 28.05
CA VAL A 324 -4.24 24.32 26.80
C VAL A 324 -3.65 22.98 27.18
N VAL A 325 -4.21 21.89 26.64
CA VAL A 325 -3.83 20.52 27.00
C VAL A 325 -2.41 20.23 26.49
N ASP A 326 -2.17 20.47 25.20
CA ASP A 326 -0.86 20.32 24.58
C ASP A 326 -0.56 21.56 23.72
N ARG A 327 0.35 22.40 24.22
CA ARG A 327 0.69 23.67 23.57
C ARG A 327 1.51 23.47 22.30
N ASP A 328 2.29 22.40 22.24
CA ASP A 328 3.30 22.18 21.19
C ASP A 328 2.72 21.34 20.05
N GLU A 329 2.00 20.26 20.36
CA GLU A 329 1.42 19.37 19.34
C GLU A 329 0.04 19.85 18.86
N HIS A 330 -0.78 20.37 19.78
CA HIS A 330 -2.20 20.65 19.51
C HIS A 330 -2.65 22.03 20.01
N PRO A 331 -2.03 23.13 19.54
CA PRO A 331 -2.45 24.47 19.93
C PRO A 331 -3.91 24.74 19.50
N ILE A 332 -4.57 25.64 20.24
CA ILE A 332 -5.88 26.17 19.90
C ILE A 332 -5.72 27.11 18.69
N VAL A 333 -6.33 26.73 17.58
CA VAL A 333 -6.24 27.43 16.30
C VAL A 333 -7.64 27.76 15.78
N ARG A 334 -7.68 28.59 14.74
CA ARG A 334 -8.90 28.91 14.00
C ARG A 334 -9.60 27.64 13.48
N ASP A 335 -10.92 27.69 13.48
CA ASP A 335 -11.87 26.63 13.09
C ASP A 335 -11.89 25.38 14.00
N ASP A 336 -11.20 25.40 15.15
CA ASP A 336 -11.43 24.40 16.20
C ASP A 336 -12.87 24.51 16.73
N LEU A 337 -13.46 23.37 17.11
CA LEU A 337 -14.87 23.25 17.48
C LEU A 337 -15.08 23.49 18.97
N LEU A 338 -16.26 23.99 19.33
CA LEU A 338 -16.65 24.31 20.70
C LEU A 338 -17.74 23.38 21.19
N ILE A 339 -17.50 22.77 22.35
CA ILE A 339 -18.41 21.82 22.99
C ILE A 339 -18.64 22.24 24.43
N ASN A 340 -19.90 22.26 24.87
CA ASN A 340 -20.27 22.47 26.26
C ASN A 340 -21.51 21.62 26.59
N PRO A 341 -21.36 20.51 27.33
CA PRO A 341 -22.48 19.62 27.66
C PRO A 341 -23.63 20.30 28.43
N LEU A 342 -23.37 21.44 29.08
CA LEU A 342 -24.33 22.19 29.89
C LEU A 342 -24.94 23.38 29.15
N PHE A 343 -24.79 23.43 27.82
CA PHE A 343 -25.25 24.54 27.00
C PHE A 343 -26.08 24.05 25.82
N ASP A 344 -27.19 24.74 25.57
CA ASP A 344 -27.95 24.57 24.34
C ASP A 344 -28.38 25.95 23.81
N THR A 345 -28.27 26.11 22.49
CA THR A 345 -28.53 27.38 21.80
C THR A 345 -30.01 27.73 21.76
N GLU A 346 -30.91 26.74 21.80
CA GLU A 346 -32.35 26.93 21.63
C GLU A 346 -33.07 27.14 22.96
N ARG A 347 -32.71 26.38 24.01
CA ARG A 347 -33.39 26.45 25.30
C ARG A 347 -32.48 26.21 26.52
N PRO A 348 -32.81 26.74 27.70
CA PRO A 348 -32.08 26.40 28.92
C PRO A 348 -32.21 24.91 29.19
N LEU A 349 -31.11 24.25 29.54
CA LEU A 349 -31.17 22.88 30.00
C LEU A 349 -31.78 22.86 31.39
N VAL A 350 -32.76 21.99 31.61
CA VAL A 350 -33.40 21.80 32.91
C VAL A 350 -32.67 20.69 33.64
N ILE A 351 -31.95 21.05 34.71
CA ILE A 351 -31.11 20.13 35.47
C ILE A 351 -31.77 19.87 36.82
N ALA A 352 -32.23 18.65 37.04
CA ALA A 352 -32.82 18.27 38.31
C ALA A 352 -31.74 17.81 39.30
N PHE A 353 -31.86 18.25 40.54
CA PHE A 353 -31.02 17.82 41.65
C PHE A 353 -31.85 16.91 42.56
N ILE A 354 -31.38 15.69 42.78
CA ILE A 354 -32.05 14.70 43.63
C ILE A 354 -31.11 14.25 44.75
N GLY A 355 -31.67 13.90 45.92
CA GLY A 355 -30.89 13.49 47.09
C GLY A 355 -30.46 14.64 48.01
N GLY A 356 -29.32 14.46 48.68
CA GLY A 356 -28.89 15.28 49.82
C GLY A 356 -28.33 16.66 49.52
N GLU A 357 -27.91 17.37 50.57
CA GLU A 357 -27.46 18.77 50.46
C GLU A 357 -26.08 18.97 49.80
N LYS A 358 -25.32 17.90 49.59
CA LYS A 358 -23.95 17.96 49.05
C LYS A 358 -23.86 17.29 47.69
N VAL A 359 -23.37 18.05 46.72
CA VAL A 359 -23.05 17.55 45.38
C VAL A 359 -21.68 16.87 45.45
N PHE A 360 -21.67 15.55 45.36
CA PHE A 360 -20.46 14.72 45.36
C PHE A 360 -19.52 14.99 46.55
N SER A 361 -18.23 14.71 46.39
CA SER A 361 -17.19 14.95 47.40
C SER A 361 -16.76 16.43 47.52
N LEU A 362 -17.49 17.34 46.87
CA LEU A 362 -17.08 18.73 46.71
C LEU A 362 -17.35 19.54 47.99
N VAL A 363 -16.53 20.59 48.20
CA VAL A 363 -16.59 21.48 49.37
C VAL A 363 -17.87 22.30 49.44
N ARG A 364 -18.63 22.38 48.34
CA ARG A 364 -19.73 23.34 48.15
C ARG A 364 -21.11 22.74 48.39
N SER A 365 -22.05 23.57 48.82
CA SER A 365 -23.45 23.19 49.00
C SER A 365 -24.18 23.05 47.66
N ALA A 366 -25.27 22.27 47.65
CA ALA A 366 -26.16 22.14 46.49
C ALA A 366 -26.69 23.49 46.00
N ASP A 367 -26.96 24.44 46.90
CA ASP A 367 -27.44 25.77 46.53
C ASP A 367 -26.40 26.60 45.80
N GLU A 368 -25.12 26.48 46.15
CA GLU A 368 -24.04 27.14 45.40
C GLU A 368 -23.95 26.56 43.97
N TYR A 369 -24.10 25.24 43.82
CA TYR A 369 -24.13 24.59 42.51
C TYR A 369 -25.33 25.03 41.67
N LYS A 370 -26.52 25.09 42.26
CA LYS A 370 -27.73 25.58 41.57
C LYS A 370 -27.55 27.00 41.07
N ARG A 371 -26.95 27.88 41.90
CA ARG A 371 -26.62 29.26 41.48
C ARG A 371 -25.65 29.27 40.31
N ARG A 372 -24.57 28.49 40.36
CA ARG A 372 -23.61 28.41 39.25
C ARG A 372 -24.22 27.89 37.95
N ILE A 373 -25.08 26.87 38.04
CA ILE A 373 -25.79 26.34 36.86
C ILE A 373 -26.77 27.36 36.30
N MET A 374 -27.40 28.16 37.15
CA MET A 374 -28.22 29.30 36.75
C MET A 374 -27.38 30.40 36.07
N ASP A 375 -26.21 30.71 36.62
CA ASP A 375 -25.25 31.67 36.04
C ASP A 375 -24.72 31.19 34.69
N LEU A 376 -24.67 29.87 34.46
CA LEU A 376 -24.37 29.24 33.17
C LEU A 376 -25.57 29.19 32.21
N GLY A 377 -26.71 29.79 32.56
CA GLY A 377 -27.88 29.88 31.68
C GLY A 377 -28.75 28.62 31.61
N SER A 378 -28.56 27.69 32.54
CA SER A 378 -29.38 26.49 32.72
C SER A 378 -30.37 26.67 33.88
N ALA A 379 -31.45 25.88 33.90
CA ALA A 379 -32.54 25.99 34.87
C ALA A 379 -32.48 24.85 35.91
N PRO A 380 -31.97 25.09 37.13
CA PRO A 380 -31.97 24.09 38.17
C PRO A 380 -33.41 23.81 38.67
N THR A 381 -33.76 22.55 38.88
CA THR A 381 -35.04 22.12 39.47
C THR A 381 -34.81 21.05 40.54
N ASN A 382 -35.78 20.85 41.45
CA ASN A 382 -35.79 19.75 42.42
C ASN A 382 -36.82 18.66 42.06
N VAL A 383 -37.52 18.83 40.93
CA VAL A 383 -38.59 17.92 40.49
C VAL A 383 -38.20 17.37 39.14
N VAL A 384 -38.22 16.04 39.01
CA VAL A 384 -37.97 15.37 37.74
C VAL A 384 -39.27 15.26 36.97
N ASP A 385 -39.33 15.98 35.85
CA ASP A 385 -40.46 15.99 34.93
C ASP A 385 -40.03 15.69 33.50
N ALA A 386 -40.99 15.70 32.57
CA ALA A 386 -40.73 15.45 31.15
C ALA A 386 -39.92 16.55 30.45
N ARG A 387 -39.58 17.65 31.14
CA ARG A 387 -38.75 18.74 30.63
C ARG A 387 -37.31 18.64 31.12
N THR A 388 -37.05 17.75 32.08
CA THR A 388 -35.74 17.57 32.71
C THR A 388 -34.80 16.89 31.72
N ASP A 389 -33.66 17.54 31.47
CA ASP A 389 -32.63 17.10 30.53
C ASP A 389 -31.58 16.22 31.21
N PHE A 390 -31.17 16.61 32.42
CA PHE A 390 -30.19 15.87 33.22
C PHE A 390 -30.62 15.82 34.67
N VAL A 391 -30.23 14.74 35.36
CA VAL A 391 -30.47 14.56 36.79
C VAL A 391 -29.13 14.35 37.50
N ILE A 392 -28.78 15.25 38.41
CA ILE A 392 -27.58 15.16 39.25
C ILE A 392 -27.98 14.50 40.57
N VAL A 393 -27.35 13.35 40.86
CA VAL A 393 -27.60 12.59 42.08
C VAL A 393 -26.63 13.05 43.17
N MET A 394 -27.17 13.72 44.19
CA MET A 394 -26.43 14.27 45.32
C MET A 394 -26.32 13.24 46.44
N LYS A 395 -25.23 13.32 47.22
CA LYS A 395 -25.01 12.42 48.35
C LYS A 395 -25.70 12.98 49.59
N ASP A 396 -26.46 12.12 50.28
CA ASP A 396 -26.95 12.44 51.61
C ASP A 396 -25.79 12.57 52.59
N ALA A 397 -25.72 13.72 53.26
CA ALA A 397 -24.69 14.03 54.25
C ALA A 397 -24.69 13.05 55.46
N GLY A 398 -25.72 12.20 55.58
CA GLY A 398 -25.84 11.15 56.60
C GLY A 398 -25.63 9.70 56.12
N ALA A 399 -25.56 9.45 54.81
CA ALA A 399 -25.38 8.11 54.25
C ALA A 399 -23.88 7.82 54.05
N ALA A 400 -23.22 7.43 55.14
CA ALA A 400 -21.78 7.21 55.18
C ALA A 400 -21.32 5.91 54.51
N SER A 401 -22.23 5.07 53.99
CA SER A 401 -21.88 3.75 53.45
C SER A 401 -22.32 3.58 51.98
N GLN A 402 -21.47 2.94 51.18
CA GLN A 402 -21.79 2.51 49.80
C GLN A 402 -23.03 1.59 49.74
N THR A 403 -23.40 0.96 50.86
CA THR A 403 -24.56 0.10 51.00
C THR A 403 -25.90 0.84 51.01
N ASP A 404 -25.93 2.16 51.21
CA ASP A 404 -27.19 2.93 51.31
C ASP A 404 -27.73 3.44 49.95
N PHE A 405 -26.94 3.34 48.87
CA PHE A 405 -27.34 3.90 47.58
C PHE A 405 -28.48 3.10 46.92
N SER A 406 -28.56 1.78 47.15
CA SER A 406 -29.68 0.96 46.66
C SER A 406 -31.01 1.35 47.31
N ASP A 407 -30.97 1.72 48.59
CA ASP A 407 -32.16 2.08 49.37
C ASP A 407 -32.64 3.50 49.01
N PHE A 408 -31.71 4.40 48.70
CA PHE A 408 -32.01 5.72 48.12
C PHE A 408 -32.71 5.57 46.75
N LYS A 409 -32.15 4.76 45.84
CA LYS A 409 -32.76 4.49 44.52
C LYS A 409 -34.19 3.95 44.63
N ALA A 410 -34.43 3.13 45.64
CA ALA A 410 -35.74 2.57 45.91
C ALA A 410 -36.68 3.59 46.55
N SER A 411 -36.23 4.53 47.38
CA SER A 411 -37.12 5.42 48.14
C SER A 411 -37.45 6.75 47.44
N ASP A 412 -36.52 7.31 46.66
CA ASP A 412 -36.69 8.63 46.05
C ASP A 412 -37.61 8.60 44.81
N SER A 413 -38.72 9.34 44.89
CA SER A 413 -39.72 9.42 43.81
C SER A 413 -39.19 10.07 42.53
N ASN A 414 -38.27 11.04 42.64
CA ASN A 414 -37.64 11.71 41.50
C ASN A 414 -36.62 10.80 40.82
N TYR A 415 -35.86 9.99 41.57
CA TYR A 415 -34.96 8.98 41.01
C TYR A 415 -35.75 7.97 40.15
N ARG A 416 -36.82 7.39 40.72
CA ARG A 416 -37.69 6.46 39.98
C ARG A 416 -38.28 7.11 38.73
N ARG A 417 -38.67 8.37 38.83
CA ARG A 417 -39.22 9.13 37.70
C ARG A 417 -38.19 9.40 36.62
N ALA A 418 -36.94 9.69 36.99
CA ALA A 418 -35.83 9.84 36.04
C ALA A 418 -35.59 8.55 35.25
N VAL A 419 -35.56 7.41 35.94
CA VAL A 419 -35.43 6.08 35.31
C VAL A 419 -36.62 5.77 34.41
N GLU A 420 -37.85 6.05 34.85
CA GLU A 420 -39.06 5.85 34.04
C GLU A 420 -39.06 6.69 32.76
N LEU A 421 -38.57 7.93 32.85
CA LEU A 421 -38.48 8.87 31.74
C LEU A 421 -37.20 8.68 30.89
N ASN A 422 -36.30 7.76 31.27
CA ASN A 422 -34.96 7.60 30.69
C ASN A 422 -34.16 8.91 30.63
N VAL A 423 -34.24 9.73 31.67
CA VAL A 423 -33.43 10.95 31.79
C VAL A 423 -32.01 10.55 32.23
N PRO A 424 -30.95 11.04 31.57
CA PRO A 424 -29.57 10.78 31.98
C PRO A 424 -29.32 11.16 33.45
N LEU A 425 -28.77 10.20 34.19
CA LEU A 425 -28.37 10.36 35.59
C LEU A 425 -26.86 10.60 35.65
N ILE A 426 -26.44 11.64 36.36
CA ILE A 426 -25.04 11.93 36.65
C ILE A 426 -24.80 11.56 38.11
N THR A 427 -24.04 10.50 38.32
CA THR A 427 -23.64 10.00 39.65
C THR A 427 -22.20 10.37 39.98
N GLU A 428 -21.76 10.12 41.22
CA GLU A 428 -20.38 10.37 41.65
C GLU A 428 -19.37 9.52 40.86
N GLU A 429 -19.78 8.34 40.41
CA GLU A 429 -18.95 7.46 39.58
C GLU A 429 -18.75 8.06 38.19
N ASP A 430 -19.82 8.62 37.61
CA ASP A 430 -19.76 9.30 36.32
C ASP A 430 -18.91 10.57 36.39
N GLU A 431 -18.90 11.29 37.52
CA GLU A 431 -18.01 12.45 37.74
C GLU A 431 -16.52 12.06 37.65
N ARG A 432 -16.16 10.80 37.96
CA ARG A 432 -14.77 10.33 37.85
C ARG A 432 -14.40 9.92 36.43
N GLU A 433 -15.35 9.35 35.68
CA GLU A 433 -15.13 8.92 34.28
C GLU A 433 -15.24 10.08 33.29
N ILE A 434 -16.27 10.91 33.45
CA ILE A 434 -16.35 12.21 32.80
C ILE A 434 -15.27 13.05 33.49
N ARG A 435 -14.07 13.12 32.92
CA ARG A 435 -12.97 14.03 33.32
C ARG A 435 -13.36 15.51 33.11
N VAL A 436 -14.53 15.91 33.61
CA VAL A 436 -15.12 17.24 33.78
C VAL A 436 -14.64 17.90 35.08
N ARG A 437 -13.63 17.30 35.76
CA ARG A 437 -12.80 18.05 36.72
C ARG A 437 -12.32 19.37 36.11
N ASP A 438 -12.13 19.46 34.80
CA ASP A 438 -11.63 20.65 34.12
C ASP A 438 -12.72 21.68 33.71
N LEU A 439 -13.97 21.25 33.53
CA LEU A 439 -15.06 22.15 33.10
C LEU A 439 -15.80 22.79 34.28
N LEU A 440 -15.94 22.07 35.40
CA LEU A 440 -16.72 22.54 36.56
C LEU A 440 -15.88 22.87 37.80
N SER A 441 -14.63 22.40 37.92
CA SER A 441 -13.79 22.82 39.04
C SER A 441 -13.19 24.20 38.78
N THR A 442 -13.41 25.11 39.72
CA THR A 442 -12.70 26.39 39.84
C THR A 442 -11.39 26.23 40.61
N ASP A 443 -11.12 25.05 41.15
CA ASP A 443 -10.21 24.86 42.27
C ASP A 443 -8.78 24.49 41.80
N TYR A 444 -8.46 24.79 40.53
CA TYR A 444 -7.11 24.89 39.99
C TYR A 444 -6.64 26.35 39.85
N LEU A 445 -7.19 27.24 40.67
CA LEU A 445 -6.71 28.62 40.84
C LEU A 445 -6.26 28.80 42.29
N GLY A 446 -4.95 28.72 42.52
CA GLY A 446 -4.30 29.20 43.74
C GLY A 446 -4.03 28.14 44.81
N GLY A 447 -3.13 27.21 44.52
CA GLY A 447 -2.14 26.79 45.51
C GLY A 447 -0.81 27.39 45.10
N GLU A 448 -0.21 28.22 45.96
CA GLU A 448 1.18 28.69 45.82
C GLU A 448 2.16 27.53 45.69
#